data_AF-A0A430S253-F1
#
_entry.id   AF-A0A430S253-F1
#
_cell.length_a   1.000
_cell.length_b   1.000
_cell.length_c   1.000
_cell.angle_alpha   90.00
_cell.angle_beta   90.00
_cell.angle_gamma   90.00
#
_symmetry.space_group_name_H-M   'P 1'
#
loop_
_entity.id
_entity.type
_entity.pdbx_description
1 polymer ?
#
loop_
_entity_poly.entity_id
_entity_poly.type
_entity_poly.pdbx_seq_one_letter_code
_entity_poly.pdbx_strand_id
1 'polypeptide(L)' 'MDPVRLLLELSPLEGEGVRGEFVAAHLPRARRDGLGNVWAGEGSVLLLAHL' A
#
# COMPACT_ATOMS: atom_id res chain seq x y z
N MET A 1 5.08 -9.20 -10.17
CA MET A 1 5.60 -8.19 -9.23
C MET A 1 6.96 -8.66 -8.75
N ASP A 2 7.95 -7.77 -8.72
CA ASP A 2 9.25 -8.02 -8.09
C ASP A 2 9.21 -7.42 -6.68
N PRO A 3 9.13 -8.24 -5.62
CA PRO A 3 8.97 -7.74 -4.25
C PRO A 3 10.21 -7.00 -3.73
N VAL A 4 11.41 -7.40 -4.16
CA VAL A 4 12.65 -6.73 -3.72
C VAL A 4 12.71 -5.33 -4.29
N ARG A 5 12.41 -5.19 -5.59
CA ARG A 5 12.32 -3.88 -6.22
C ARG A 5 11.28 -2.97 -5.55
N LEU A 6 10.09 -3.48 -5.25
CA LEU A 6 9.04 -2.70 -4.58
C LEU A 6 9.47 -2.22 -3.19
N LEU A 7 10.19 -3.05 -2.43
CA LEU A 7 10.74 -2.65 -1.14
C LEU A 7 11.80 -1.56 -1.29
N LEU A 8 12.68 -1.68 -2.29
CA LEU A 8 13.70 -0.68 -2.58
C LEU A 8 13.09 0.67 -3.01
N GLU A 9 12.01 0.64 -3.80
CA GLU A 9 11.29 1.84 -4.23
C GLU A 9 10.46 2.48 -3.10
N LEU A 10 9.85 1.68 -2.22
CA LEU A 10 9.06 2.14 -1.08
C LEU A 10 9.92 2.70 0.06
N SER A 11 11.06 2.07 0.35
CA SER A 11 11.89 2.39 1.51
C SER A 11 12.38 3.84 1.63
N PRO A 12 12.77 4.54 0.54
CA PRO A 12 13.20 5.94 0.64
C PRO A 12 12.04 6.95 0.72
N LEU A 13 10.78 6.53 0.54
CA LEU A 13 9.66 7.46 0.54
C LEU A 13 9.42 8.01 1.96
N GLU A 14 9.30 9.33 2.06
CA GLU A 14 9.01 10.03 3.30
C GLU A 14 7.53 10.41 3.38
N GLY A 15 6.92 10.15 4.54
CA GLY A 15 5.52 10.45 4.82
C GLY A 15 4.55 9.32 4.46
N GLU A 16 3.65 9.02 5.39
CA GLU A 16 2.63 7.96 5.24
C GLU A 16 1.71 8.20 4.03
N GLY A 17 1.43 9.47 3.70
CA GLY A 17 0.62 9.85 2.54
C GLY A 17 1.22 9.33 1.22
N VAL A 18 2.52 9.59 1.00
CA VAL A 18 3.26 9.21 -0.21
C VAL A 18 3.45 7.70 -0.28
N ARG A 19 3.77 7.05 0.84
CA ARG A 19 3.84 5.58 0.92
C ARG A 19 2.49 4.94 0.58
N GLY A 20 1.40 5.52 1.08
CA GLY A 20 0.03 5.08 0.75
C GLY A 20 -0.31 5.24 -0.74
N GLU A 21 0.11 6.33 -1.39
CA GLU A 21 -0.06 6.50 -2.84
C GLU A 21 0.71 5.45 -3.63
N PHE A 22 1.97 5.21 -3.25
CA PHE A 22 2.80 4.18 -3.85
C PHE A 22 2.15 2.80 -3.74
N VAL A 23 1.70 2.40 -2.55
CA VAL A 23 1.06 1.09 -2.34
C VAL A 23 -0.25 0.98 -3.11
N ALA A 24 -1.07 2.03 -3.13
CA ALA A 24 -2.33 2.05 -3.87
C ALA A 24 -2.12 1.90 -5.39
N ALA A 25 -1.06 2.49 -5.94
CA ALA A 25 -0.74 2.37 -7.37
C ALA A 25 -0.33 0.94 -7.79
N HIS A 26 0.18 0.13 -6.85
CA HIS A 26 0.69 -1.21 -7.12
C HIS A 26 -0.28 -2.35 -6.76
N LEU A 27 -1.37 -2.04 -6.04
CA LEU A 27 -2.39 -3.02 -5.66
C LEU A 27 -3.61 -2.95 -6.60
N PRO A 28 -4.07 -4.09 -7.15
CA PRO A 28 -5.24 -4.11 -8.03
C PRO A 28 -6.50 -3.72 -7.25
N ARG A 29 -7.29 -2.79 -7.80
CA ARG A 29 -8.53 -2.28 -7.20
C ARG A 29 -8.31 -1.69 -5.80
N ALA A 30 -7.15 -1.10 -5.56
CA ALA A 30 -6.88 -0.40 -4.32
C ALA A 30 -7.81 0.80 -4.15
N ARG A 31 -8.25 1.04 -2.91
CA ARG A 31 -9.01 2.21 -2.52
C ARG A 31 -8.39 2.85 -1.28
N ARG A 32 -8.45 4.17 -1.20
CA ARG A 32 -8.08 4.92 0.00
C ARG A 32 -9.31 5.29 0.80
N ASP A 33 -9.23 5.22 2.12
CA ASP A 33 -10.27 5.75 3.01
C ASP A 33 -9.91 7.17 3.49
N GLY A 34 -10.82 7.79 4.25
CA GLY A 34 -10.64 9.14 4.78
C GLY A 34 -9.56 9.28 5.86
N LEU A 35 -8.99 8.16 6.32
CA LEU A 35 -7.89 8.13 7.29
C LEU A 35 -6.53 7.88 6.61
N GLY A 36 -6.52 7.67 5.29
CA GLY A 36 -5.30 7.46 4.51
C GLY A 36 -4.90 5.99 4.37
N ASN A 37 -5.66 5.03 4.90
CA ASN A 37 -5.36 3.60 4.75
C ASN A 37 -5.56 3.16 3.30
N VAL A 38 -4.79 2.15 2.89
CA VAL A 38 -4.95 1.49 1.59
C VAL A 38 -5.64 0.16 1.79
N TRP A 39 -6.76 -0.04 1.10
CA TRP A 39 -7.52 -1.28 1.10
C TRP A 39 -7.46 -1.93 -0.28
N ALA A 40 -7.22 -3.23 -0.32
CA ALA A 40 -7.29 -4.01 -1.55
C ALA A 40 -7.79 -5.43 -1.26
N GLY A 41 -8.56 -6.00 -2.19
CA GLY A 41 -9.13 -7.33 -2.05
C GLY A 41 -10.45 -7.37 -1.27
N GLU A 42 -10.99 -8.59 -1.18
CA GLU A 42 -12.28 -8.96 -0.57
C GLU A 42 -12.11 -10.33 0.09
N GLY A 43 -12.82 -10.61 1.19
CA GLY A 43 -12.77 -11.91 1.86
C GLY A 43 -12.98 -11.83 3.38
N SER A 44 -12.86 -12.98 4.05
CA SER A 44 -13.00 -13.12 5.51
C SER A 44 -11.68 -12.98 6.28
N VAL A 45 -10.54 -12.94 5.57
CA VAL A 45 -9.19 -12.80 6.15
C VAL A 45 -8.67 -11.40 5.84
N LEU A 46 -8.22 -10.71 6.89
CA LEU A 46 -7.60 -9.39 6.79
C LEU A 46 -6.10 -9.50 7.05
N LEU A 47 -5.30 -9.02 6.10
CA LEU A 47 -3.85 -8.82 6.26
C LEU A 47 -3.60 -7.33 6.52
N LEU A 48 -2.82 -7.01 7.55
CA LEU A 48 -2.52 -5.64 7.97
C LEU A 48 -1.01 -5.42 8.08
N ALA A 49 -0.55 -4.26 7.62
CA ALA A 49 0.81 -3.77 7.77
C ALA A 49 0.78 -2.25 7.94
N HIS A 50 1.71 -1.71 8.73
CA HIS A 50 1.90 -0.27 8.88
C HIS A 50 2.85 0.24 7.79
N LEU A 51 2.57 1.44 7.26
CA LEU A 51 3.29 2.06 6.14
C LEU A 51 4.25 3.15 6.64
#